data_AF-A0A518BWN7-F1
#
_entry.id   AF-A0A518BWN7-F1
#
_cell.length_a   1.000
_cell.length_b   1.000
_cell.length_c   1.000
_cell.angle_alpha   90.00
_cell.angle_beta   90.00
_cell.angle_gamma   90.00
#
_symmetry.space_group_name_H-M   'P 1'
#
loop_
_entity.id
_entity.type
_entity.pdbx_description
1 polymer ?
#
loop_
_entity_poly.entity_id
_entity_poly.type
_entity_poly.pdbx_seq_one_letter_code
_entity_poly.pdbx_strand_id
1 'polypeptide(L)'
;MKIVTRKNLLWTGIAVASIGLLGIAALPADAQFRGDRQGPDRRGMMSPEKPEARGDQRTQMLRTLFRDVNLTDEQRETALEIGKQHRAEMQAWREANEPQLRELMADARDARELDDRDQLQALMAEFRELRESAPQMTDSLEGIRDILDEDQLATFDENLEKIRSQIERRMPQPGERRGPGFDQGRQGRGGPGFDQRRQGPGRPGFDQGRQGRGGPGFDQRRQGPGRPGFDGQRQGPPGPGGPEARGDQRTQMLRTLFRDVNLTDEQREAALEIGKQHRAEMQAWREANEPQLRELMADARDARELDDRDQLQALMAEFRELRESAPQMTDSLEGIRDILDEDQLATFDENLEKIRSQIERRMPQPGERRGPGRDAQRPRGPRSQAAPEQSGTTSAEKSSTEDQLDL
;
A
#
# COMPACT_ATOMS: atom_id res chain seq x y z
N MET A 1 -15.65 13.84 50.05
CA MET A 1 -14.71 14.59 49.19
C MET A 1 -13.36 13.88 49.22
N LYS A 2 -13.04 13.10 48.17
CA LYS A 2 -11.71 12.51 47.99
C LYS A 2 -10.91 13.44 47.07
N ILE A 3 -9.91 14.11 47.63
CA ILE A 3 -8.95 14.90 46.87
C ILE A 3 -7.99 13.90 46.22
N VAL A 4 -8.14 13.70 44.91
CA VAL A 4 -7.18 12.91 44.12
C VAL A 4 -6.05 13.84 43.72
N THR A 5 -4.92 13.70 44.42
CA THR A 5 -3.66 14.36 44.09
C THR A 5 -3.08 13.73 42.83
N ARG A 6 -3.32 14.34 41.66
CA ARG A 6 -2.61 13.98 40.42
C ARG A 6 -1.14 14.40 40.55
N LYS A 7 -0.24 13.43 40.51
CA LYS A 7 1.21 13.65 40.44
C LYS A 7 1.55 14.08 39.01
N ASN A 8 2.08 15.30 38.87
CA ASN A 8 2.75 15.76 37.66
C ASN A 8 4.01 14.92 37.43
N LEU A 9 3.94 13.98 36.49
CA LEU A 9 5.09 13.24 36.01
C LEU A 9 5.74 14.06 34.88
N LEU A 10 6.98 14.49 35.11
CA LEU A 10 7.85 15.15 34.13
C LEU A 10 7.98 14.27 32.87
N TRP A 11 7.42 14.70 31.74
CA TRP A 11 7.68 14.09 30.43
C TRP A 11 8.82 14.82 29.73
N THR A 12 9.91 14.10 29.50
CA THR A 12 11.02 14.53 28.67
C THR A 12 10.57 14.49 27.21
N GLY A 13 10.64 15.62 26.52
CA GLY A 13 10.21 15.78 25.13
C GLY A 13 10.99 14.87 24.18
N ILE A 14 10.33 13.83 23.68
CA ILE A 14 10.82 13.00 22.59
C ILE A 14 10.05 13.41 21.34
N ALA A 15 10.73 14.05 20.41
CA ALA A 15 10.19 14.44 19.12
C ALA A 15 9.72 13.19 18.36
N VAL A 16 8.41 13.04 18.22
CA VAL A 16 7.82 12.07 17.30
C VAL A 16 7.98 12.66 15.90
N ALA A 17 8.83 12.06 15.08
CA ALA A 17 8.88 12.39 13.66
C ALA A 17 7.53 12.01 13.06
N SER A 18 6.67 13.00 12.82
CA SER A 18 5.39 12.81 12.15
C SER A 18 5.68 12.21 10.77
N ILE A 19 5.24 10.98 10.53
CA ILE A 19 5.42 10.30 9.24
C ILE A 19 4.27 10.70 8.32
N GLY A 20 4.62 11.44 7.29
CA GLY A 20 3.66 11.97 6.31
C GLY A 20 3.49 10.97 5.21
N LEU A 21 2.68 9.94 5.44
CA LEU A 21 2.21 9.06 4.38
C LEU A 21 0.97 9.69 3.75
N LEU A 22 1.16 10.71 2.91
CA LEU A 22 0.13 11.15 1.97
C LEU A 22 0.76 11.77 0.72
N GLY A 23 0.60 11.06 -0.39
CA GLY A 23 0.33 11.71 -1.66
C GLY A 23 -0.99 11.16 -2.17
N ILE A 24 -2.03 11.99 -2.31
CA ILE A 24 -2.94 12.08 -3.46
C ILE A 24 -3.57 13.48 -3.41
N ALA A 25 -3.47 14.19 -4.53
CA ALA A 25 -4.24 15.37 -4.86
C ALA A 25 -5.71 15.00 -5.07
N ALA A 26 -6.62 15.64 -4.33
CA ALA A 26 -8.01 15.76 -4.76
C ALA A 26 -8.16 17.13 -5.40
N LEU A 27 -8.18 17.18 -6.73
CA LEU A 27 -8.56 18.39 -7.46
C LEU A 27 -10.09 18.51 -7.43
N PRO A 28 -10.67 19.71 -7.20
CA PRO A 28 -12.08 19.96 -7.44
C PRO A 28 -12.39 19.90 -8.95
N ALA A 29 -13.59 19.44 -9.28
CA ALA A 29 -14.02 19.06 -10.62
C ALA A 29 -14.27 20.23 -11.61
N ASP A 30 -13.87 21.46 -11.29
CA ASP A 30 -14.15 22.63 -12.14
C ASP A 30 -12.89 23.49 -12.36
N ALA A 31 -12.07 23.09 -13.33
CA ALA A 31 -11.09 23.96 -13.95
C ALA A 31 -10.93 23.58 -15.42
N GLN A 32 -11.78 24.15 -16.27
CA GLN A 32 -11.52 24.21 -17.70
C GLN A 32 -10.37 25.19 -17.94
N PHE A 33 -9.14 24.67 -18.09
CA PHE A 33 -8.07 25.42 -18.71
C PHE A 33 -7.49 24.61 -19.88
N ARG A 34 -7.74 25.12 -21.10
CA ARG A 34 -7.08 24.70 -22.33
C ARG A 34 -5.70 25.35 -22.37
N GLY A 35 -4.68 24.57 -22.69
CA GLY A 35 -3.33 25.07 -22.98
C GLY A 35 -2.34 23.95 -23.25
N ASP A 36 -2.25 23.59 -24.52
CA ASP A 36 -1.19 22.86 -25.25
C ASP A 36 -0.02 22.20 -24.47
N ARG A 37 0.05 20.86 -24.53
CA ARG A 37 1.32 20.12 -24.69
C ARG A 37 1.10 18.84 -25.53
N GLN A 38 1.69 18.83 -26.73
CA GLN A 38 1.95 17.66 -27.58
C GLN A 38 3.37 17.13 -27.31
N GLY A 39 3.58 15.82 -27.48
CA GLY A 39 4.90 15.19 -27.59
C GLY A 39 5.06 13.86 -26.81
N PRO A 40 5.28 12.70 -27.46
CA PRO A 40 5.13 11.40 -26.81
C PRO A 40 6.47 10.78 -26.39
N ASP A 41 6.64 10.56 -25.09
CA ASP A 41 7.55 9.52 -24.56
C ASP A 41 6.76 8.65 -23.57
N ARG A 42 6.17 7.57 -24.08
CA ARG A 42 5.52 6.54 -23.26
C ARG A 42 6.57 5.61 -22.65
N ARG A 43 7.30 6.11 -21.65
CA ARG A 43 8.01 5.25 -20.69
C ARG A 43 7.06 5.01 -19.51
N GLY A 44 6.82 3.74 -19.18
CA GLY A 44 5.73 3.25 -18.33
C GLY A 44 5.46 4.08 -17.08
N MET A 45 4.47 4.96 -17.15
CA MET A 45 3.96 5.63 -15.95
C MET A 45 3.09 4.63 -15.19
N MET A 46 3.52 4.31 -13.97
CA MET A 46 2.73 3.60 -12.98
C MET A 46 1.31 4.17 -12.98
N SER A 47 0.31 3.32 -13.23
CA SER A 47 -1.08 3.73 -13.09
C SER A 47 -1.27 4.29 -11.68
N PRO A 48 -1.90 5.46 -11.50
CA PRO A 48 -2.20 5.97 -10.18
C PRO A 48 -2.99 4.90 -9.44
N GLU A 49 -2.35 4.27 -8.45
CA GLU A 49 -2.97 3.25 -7.62
C GLU A 49 -4.30 3.80 -7.09
N LYS A 50 -5.36 3.01 -7.22
CA LYS A 50 -6.71 3.40 -6.80
C LYS A 50 -6.66 3.87 -5.32
N PRO A 51 -7.29 5.02 -4.99
CA PRO A 51 -7.26 5.61 -3.65
C PRO A 51 -7.82 4.69 -2.53
N GLU A 52 -8.54 3.63 -2.89
CA GLU A 52 -9.22 2.72 -1.95
C GLU A 52 -8.25 1.86 -1.11
N ALA A 53 -7.06 1.51 -1.63
CA ALA A 53 -6.12 0.65 -0.87
C ALA A 53 -5.41 1.37 0.29
N ARG A 54 -5.39 2.72 0.30
CA ARG A 54 -4.66 3.51 1.32
C ARG A 54 -5.51 3.84 2.55
N GLY A 55 -6.84 3.82 2.45
CA GLY A 55 -7.74 3.99 3.59
C GLY A 55 -7.62 2.85 4.62
N ASP A 56 -7.16 1.68 4.16
CA ASP A 56 -7.10 0.46 4.96
C ASP A 56 -6.00 0.55 6.05
N GLN A 57 -4.81 1.07 5.74
CA GLN A 57 -3.71 1.15 6.72
C GLN A 57 -4.03 2.03 7.93
N ARG A 58 -4.68 3.19 7.73
CA ARG A 58 -5.06 4.08 8.84
C ARG A 58 -6.12 3.42 9.73
N THR A 59 -7.08 2.73 9.11
CA THR A 59 -8.14 2.00 9.82
C THR A 59 -7.55 0.84 10.63
N GLN A 60 -6.58 0.11 10.06
CA GLN A 60 -5.84 -0.94 10.77
C GLN A 60 -5.02 -0.40 11.94
N MET A 61 -4.37 0.76 11.79
CA MET A 61 -3.63 1.39 12.89
C MET A 61 -4.56 1.74 14.06
N LEU A 62 -5.70 2.38 13.79
CA LEU A 62 -6.70 2.69 14.83
C LEU A 62 -7.27 1.42 15.47
N ARG A 63 -7.57 0.40 14.66
CA ARG A 63 -8.03 -0.90 15.18
C ARG A 63 -7.02 -1.55 16.11
N THR A 64 -5.73 -1.42 15.79
CA THR A 64 -4.63 -1.94 16.62
C THR A 64 -4.48 -1.14 17.91
N LEU A 65 -4.65 0.18 17.84
CA LEU A 65 -4.54 1.07 18.99
C LEU A 65 -5.60 0.79 20.05
N PHE A 66 -6.86 0.60 19.63
CA PHE A 66 -7.98 0.28 20.51
C PHE A 66 -8.18 -1.23 20.72
N ARG A 67 -7.22 -2.05 20.30
CA ARG A 67 -7.31 -3.50 20.49
C ARG A 67 -7.30 -3.80 21.99
N ASP A 68 -8.29 -4.57 22.45
CA ASP A 68 -8.43 -4.96 23.86
C ASP A 68 -8.70 -3.77 24.83
N VAL A 69 -8.97 -2.57 24.31
CA VAL A 69 -9.42 -1.42 25.10
C VAL A 69 -10.95 -1.40 25.10
N ASN A 70 -11.55 -1.79 26.22
CA ASN A 70 -13.01 -1.85 26.38
C ASN A 70 -13.58 -0.46 26.70
N LEU A 71 -13.79 0.37 25.67
CA LEU A 71 -14.42 1.68 25.82
C LEU A 71 -15.90 1.55 26.20
N THR A 72 -16.36 2.38 27.13
CA THR A 72 -17.80 2.64 27.34
C THR A 72 -18.41 3.29 26.09
N ASP A 73 -19.73 3.28 25.98
CA ASP A 73 -20.41 3.93 24.85
C ASP A 73 -20.13 5.44 24.81
N GLU A 74 -20.11 6.10 25.98
CA GLU A 74 -19.78 7.53 26.12
C GLU A 74 -18.33 7.82 25.70
N GLN A 75 -17.36 6.99 26.14
CA GLN A 75 -15.96 7.13 25.73
C GLN A 75 -15.78 6.91 24.23
N ARG A 76 -16.49 5.94 23.66
CA ARG A 76 -16.46 5.66 22.22
C ARG A 76 -17.02 6.83 21.42
N GLU A 77 -18.14 7.40 21.84
CA GLU A 77 -18.71 8.59 21.21
C GLU A 77 -17.75 9.78 21.29
N THR A 78 -17.17 10.04 22.46
CA THR A 78 -16.21 11.13 22.66
C THR A 78 -14.95 10.94 21.81
N ALA A 79 -14.39 9.72 21.75
CA ALA A 79 -13.26 9.39 20.89
C ALA A 79 -13.58 9.58 19.40
N LEU A 80 -14.80 9.23 18.97
CA LEU A 80 -15.25 9.46 17.60
C LEU A 80 -15.34 10.96 17.28
N GLU A 81 -15.81 11.76 18.22
CA GLU A 81 -15.92 13.21 18.05
C GLU A 81 -14.54 13.88 17.97
N ILE A 82 -13.61 13.53 18.86
CA ILE A 82 -12.20 13.94 18.78
C ILE A 82 -11.62 13.58 17.39
N GLY A 83 -11.89 12.36 16.91
CA GLY A 83 -11.44 11.92 15.59
C GLY A 83 -12.08 12.68 14.42
N LYS A 84 -13.33 13.14 14.54
CA LYS A 84 -13.97 14.01 13.54
C LYS A 84 -13.38 15.40 13.55
N GLN A 85 -13.21 15.99 14.74
CA GLN A 85 -12.63 17.32 14.90
C GLN A 85 -11.23 17.38 14.28
N HIS A 86 -10.35 16.43 14.60
CA HIS A 86 -9.02 16.39 14.00
C HIS A 86 -9.04 16.23 12.48
N ARG A 87 -9.98 15.44 11.92
CA ARG A 87 -10.14 15.36 10.47
C ARG A 87 -10.55 16.70 9.86
N ALA A 88 -11.46 17.43 10.51
CA ALA A 88 -11.90 18.74 10.06
C ALA A 88 -10.75 19.77 10.14
N GLU A 89 -9.99 19.79 11.24
CA GLU A 89 -8.81 20.64 11.41
C GLU A 89 -7.74 20.33 10.35
N MET A 90 -7.44 19.05 10.12
CA MET A 90 -6.50 18.63 9.07
C MET A 90 -6.98 19.00 7.67
N GLN A 91 -8.28 18.94 7.42
CA GLN A 91 -8.85 19.35 6.14
C GLN A 91 -8.74 20.87 5.96
N ALA A 92 -9.13 21.65 6.96
CA ALA A 92 -9.00 23.11 6.93
C ALA A 92 -7.54 23.54 6.76
N TRP A 93 -6.61 22.90 7.48
CA TRP A 93 -5.18 23.15 7.30
C TRP A 93 -4.72 22.84 5.87
N ARG A 94 -5.18 21.73 5.26
CA ARG A 94 -4.85 21.42 3.86
C ARG A 94 -5.39 22.46 2.91
N GLU A 95 -6.65 22.86 3.04
CA GLU A 95 -7.28 23.86 2.17
C GLU A 95 -6.57 25.22 2.28
N ALA A 96 -6.21 25.63 3.51
CA ALA A 96 -5.49 26.88 3.75
C ALA A 96 -4.06 26.87 3.19
N ASN A 97 -3.38 25.72 3.20
CA ASN A 97 -1.97 25.60 2.81
C ASN A 97 -1.77 24.93 1.44
N GLU A 98 -2.83 24.52 0.74
CA GLU A 98 -2.74 23.85 -0.57
C GLU A 98 -1.98 24.69 -1.62
N PRO A 99 -2.23 26.00 -1.76
CA PRO A 99 -1.51 26.81 -2.74
C PRO A 99 0.00 26.80 -2.49
N GLN A 100 0.40 27.01 -1.24
CA GLN A 100 1.81 27.01 -0.82
C GLN A 100 2.45 25.63 -0.98
N LEU A 101 1.75 24.54 -0.62
CA LEU A 101 2.24 23.18 -0.85
C LEU A 101 2.43 22.88 -2.34
N ARG A 102 1.52 23.38 -3.20
CA ARG A 102 1.61 23.19 -4.65
C ARG A 102 2.79 23.95 -5.24
N GLU A 103 3.02 25.18 -4.79
CA GLU A 103 4.17 26.01 -5.18
C GLU A 103 5.49 25.37 -4.74
N LEU A 104 5.64 25.01 -3.46
CA LEU A 104 6.82 24.32 -2.94
C LEU A 104 7.14 23.03 -3.70
N MET A 105 6.12 22.25 -4.09
CA MET A 105 6.31 21.01 -4.86
C MET A 105 6.68 21.27 -6.32
N ALA A 106 6.22 22.38 -6.91
CA ALA A 106 6.65 22.82 -8.24
C ALA A 106 8.11 23.29 -8.20
N ASP A 107 8.46 24.16 -7.27
CA ASP A 107 9.83 24.67 -7.12
C ASP A 107 10.81 23.55 -6.79
N ALA A 108 10.42 22.59 -5.95
CA ALA A 108 11.27 21.45 -5.62
C ALA A 108 11.48 20.52 -6.83
N ARG A 109 10.52 20.46 -7.75
CA ARG A 109 10.68 19.76 -9.02
C ARG A 109 11.65 20.51 -9.92
N ASP A 110 11.50 21.81 -10.07
CA ASP A 110 12.36 22.64 -10.91
C ASP A 110 13.81 22.62 -10.40
N ALA A 111 14.03 22.76 -9.08
CA ALA A 111 15.34 22.63 -8.46
C ALA A 111 16.00 21.26 -8.74
N ARG A 112 15.22 20.17 -8.75
CA ARG A 112 15.72 18.83 -9.13
C ARG A 112 16.07 18.73 -10.60
N GLU A 113 15.26 19.33 -11.48
CA GLU A 113 15.54 19.35 -12.92
C GLU A 113 16.83 20.13 -13.23
N LEU A 114 17.17 21.13 -12.41
CA LEU A 114 18.40 21.92 -12.49
C LEU A 114 19.60 21.33 -11.71
N ASP A 115 19.42 20.23 -10.96
CA ASP A 115 20.39 19.68 -9.99
C ASP A 115 20.87 20.71 -8.93
N ASP A 116 20.01 21.67 -8.58
CA ASP A 116 20.28 22.66 -7.52
C ASP A 116 19.95 22.06 -6.14
N ARG A 117 20.98 21.48 -5.51
CA ARG A 117 20.84 20.80 -4.22
C ARG A 117 20.59 21.75 -3.06
N ASP A 118 21.16 22.95 -3.11
CA ASP A 118 21.03 23.93 -2.03
C ASP A 118 19.61 24.48 -2.01
N GLN A 119 19.06 24.82 -3.18
CA GLN A 119 17.67 25.22 -3.31
C GLN A 119 16.72 24.10 -2.90
N LEU A 120 16.96 22.87 -3.35
CA LEU A 120 16.14 21.72 -2.95
C LEU A 120 16.17 21.52 -1.43
N GLN A 121 17.33 21.70 -0.79
CA GLN A 121 17.45 21.59 0.67
C GLN A 121 16.66 22.70 1.38
N ALA A 122 16.72 23.94 0.90
CA ALA A 122 15.95 25.06 1.44
C ALA A 122 14.43 24.80 1.32
N LEU A 123 13.96 24.39 0.14
CA LEU A 123 12.55 24.06 -0.09
C LEU A 123 12.07 22.89 0.78
N MET A 124 12.93 21.90 1.02
CA MET A 124 12.60 20.79 1.94
C MET A 124 12.55 21.23 3.41
N ALA A 125 13.27 22.30 3.79
CA ALA A 125 13.17 22.90 5.12
C ALA A 125 11.85 23.67 5.26
N GLU A 126 11.47 24.47 4.26
CA GLU A 126 10.18 25.18 4.22
C GLU A 126 9.01 24.19 4.23
N PHE A 127 9.09 23.11 3.44
CA PHE A 127 8.09 22.05 3.46
C PHE A 127 7.97 21.40 4.84
N ARG A 128 9.09 21.22 5.55
CA ARG A 128 9.09 20.67 6.92
C ARG A 128 8.43 21.63 7.90
N GLU A 129 8.79 22.90 7.88
CA GLU A 129 8.20 23.93 8.75
C GLU A 129 6.70 24.06 8.53
N LEU A 130 6.26 24.13 7.26
CA LEU A 130 4.84 24.14 6.92
C LEU A 130 4.15 22.91 7.49
N ARG A 131 4.76 21.72 7.34
CA ARG A 131 4.21 20.47 7.84
C ARG A 131 4.18 20.36 9.37
N GLU A 132 5.11 21.00 10.07
CA GLU A 132 5.11 21.09 11.53
C GLU A 132 3.93 21.94 12.04
N SER A 133 3.43 22.90 11.24
CA SER A 133 2.22 23.65 11.55
C SER A 133 0.91 22.86 11.38
N ALA A 134 0.95 21.68 10.76
CA ALA A 134 -0.23 20.85 10.59
C ALA A 134 -0.74 20.34 11.94
N PRO A 135 -2.06 20.21 12.14
CA PRO A 135 -2.61 19.53 13.31
C PRO A 135 -1.98 18.14 13.48
N GLN A 136 -1.43 17.87 14.66
CA GLN A 136 -0.72 16.62 14.87
C GLN A 136 -1.69 15.56 15.39
N MET A 137 -1.54 14.32 14.94
CA MET A 137 -2.36 13.20 15.45
C MET A 137 -2.13 12.99 16.95
N THR A 138 -0.97 13.40 17.47
CA THR A 138 -0.63 13.34 18.91
C THR A 138 -1.63 14.09 19.76
N ASP A 139 -2.13 15.24 19.28
CA ASP A 139 -3.07 16.09 20.03
C ASP A 139 -4.42 15.37 20.19
N SER A 140 -4.86 14.66 19.14
CA SER A 140 -6.06 13.82 19.19
C SER A 140 -5.89 12.59 20.08
N LEU A 141 -4.70 11.99 20.07
CA LEU A 141 -4.39 10.85 20.93
C LEU A 141 -4.34 11.27 22.40
N GLU A 142 -3.86 12.48 22.70
CA GLU A 142 -3.90 13.04 24.05
C GLU A 142 -5.34 13.26 24.53
N GLY A 143 -6.20 13.84 23.69
CA GLY A 143 -7.63 13.96 23.99
C GLY A 143 -8.32 12.60 24.22
N ILE A 144 -7.91 11.56 23.49
CA ILE A 144 -8.39 10.19 23.74
C ILE A 144 -7.87 9.67 25.08
N ARG A 145 -6.59 9.88 25.42
CA ARG A 145 -6.02 9.43 26.70
C ARG A 145 -6.73 10.05 27.90
N ASP A 146 -7.16 11.31 27.79
CA ASP A 146 -7.85 12.05 28.87
C ASP A 146 -9.21 11.46 29.25
N ILE A 147 -9.85 10.72 28.35
CA ILE A 147 -11.16 10.08 28.59
C ILE A 147 -11.05 8.62 29.04
N LEU A 148 -9.86 8.01 29.00
CA LEU A 148 -9.64 6.63 29.42
C LEU A 148 -9.46 6.53 30.94
N ASP A 149 -9.92 5.43 31.52
CA ASP A 149 -9.54 5.06 32.90
C ASP A 149 -8.11 4.50 32.95
N GLU A 150 -7.61 4.23 34.16
CA GLU A 150 -6.22 3.82 34.39
C GLU A 150 -5.87 2.49 33.70
N ASP A 151 -6.78 1.51 33.71
CA ASP A 151 -6.57 0.18 33.13
C ASP A 151 -6.63 0.24 31.59
N GLN A 152 -7.60 0.99 31.05
CA GLN A 152 -7.72 1.26 29.62
C GLN A 152 -6.50 2.03 29.09
N LEU A 153 -6.03 3.04 29.83
CA LEU A 153 -4.89 3.86 29.46
C LEU A 153 -3.59 3.04 29.39
N ALA A 154 -3.37 2.13 30.35
CA ALA A 154 -2.23 1.23 30.33
C ALA A 154 -2.21 0.34 29.07
N THR A 155 -3.37 -0.23 28.71
CA THR A 155 -3.53 -1.06 27.51
C THR A 155 -3.34 -0.25 26.23
N PHE A 156 -3.92 0.95 26.20
CA PHE A 156 -3.79 1.88 25.08
C PHE A 156 -2.34 2.30 24.84
N ASP A 157 -1.60 2.63 25.91
CA ASP A 157 -0.19 3.02 25.83
C ASP A 157 0.70 1.85 25.36
N GLU A 158 0.42 0.62 25.83
CA GLU A 158 1.11 -0.58 25.34
C GLU A 158 0.88 -0.78 23.83
N ASN A 159 -0.35 -0.60 23.36
CA ASN A 159 -0.68 -0.69 21.93
C ASN A 159 -0.01 0.43 21.12
N LEU A 160 0.05 1.64 21.66
CA LEU A 160 0.71 2.77 21.03
C LEU A 160 2.21 2.50 20.85
N GLU A 161 2.87 1.96 21.88
CA GLU A 161 4.29 1.58 21.83
C GLU A 161 4.54 0.44 20.83
N LYS A 162 3.63 -0.55 20.76
CA LYS A 162 3.69 -1.61 19.73
C LYS A 162 3.63 -1.01 18.33
N ILE A 163 2.69 -0.12 18.05
CA ILE A 163 2.56 0.55 16.75
C ILE A 163 3.82 1.36 16.46
N ARG A 164 4.34 2.11 17.43
CA ARG A 164 5.58 2.88 17.30
C ARG A 164 6.76 1.99 16.91
N SER A 165 6.95 0.87 17.60
CA SER A 165 8.02 -0.08 17.30
C SER A 165 7.87 -0.73 15.92
N GLN A 166 6.64 -1.00 15.46
CA GLN A 166 6.40 -1.53 14.12
C GLN A 166 6.74 -0.50 13.04
N ILE A 167 6.36 0.76 13.27
CA ILE A 167 6.68 1.87 12.40
C ILE A 167 8.20 2.08 12.32
N GLU A 168 8.89 2.07 13.46
CA GLU A 168 10.35 2.20 13.53
C GLU A 168 11.07 1.06 12.79
N ARG A 169 10.59 -0.18 12.92
CA ARG A 169 11.13 -1.32 12.16
C ARG A 169 10.90 -1.23 10.65
N ARG A 170 9.81 -0.59 10.22
CA ARG A 170 9.48 -0.42 8.79
C ARG A 170 10.20 0.76 8.16
N MET A 171 10.56 1.76 8.95
CA MET A 171 11.35 2.87 8.45
C MET A 171 12.80 2.42 8.33
N PRO A 172 13.40 2.47 7.12
CA PRO A 172 14.81 2.19 6.97
C PRO A 172 15.59 3.19 7.83
N GLN A 173 16.39 2.69 8.77
CA GLN A 173 17.18 3.58 9.63
C GLN A 173 18.07 4.47 8.75
N PRO A 174 18.03 5.80 8.94
CA PRO A 174 18.90 6.72 8.21
C PRO A 174 20.36 6.46 8.61
N GLY A 175 21.00 5.56 7.86
CA GLY A 175 22.36 5.07 8.12
C GLY A 175 22.62 3.64 7.64
N GLU A 176 21.57 2.81 7.50
CA GLU A 176 21.72 1.40 7.10
C GLU A 176 21.51 1.15 5.60
N ARG A 177 21.33 2.20 4.79
CA ARG A 177 21.48 2.09 3.34
C ARG A 177 22.96 1.88 2.98
N ARG A 178 23.53 0.72 3.33
CA ARG A 178 24.63 0.14 2.56
C ARG A 178 24.05 -0.20 1.21
N GLY A 179 24.26 0.67 0.22
CA GLY A 179 23.94 0.34 -1.16
C GLY A 179 24.61 -0.99 -1.57
N PRO A 180 24.06 -1.73 -2.54
CA PRO A 180 24.78 -2.83 -3.15
C PRO A 180 26.12 -2.28 -3.63
N GLY A 181 27.20 -2.95 -3.21
CA GLY A 181 28.56 -2.51 -3.47
C GLY A 181 28.75 -2.14 -4.94
N PHE A 182 28.90 -0.85 -5.22
CA PHE A 182 29.86 -0.46 -6.23
C PHE A 182 31.21 -0.80 -5.61
N ASP A 183 31.74 -1.95 -6.03
CA ASP A 183 33.17 -2.24 -5.99
C ASP A 183 33.87 -1.01 -6.59
N GLN A 184 34.29 -0.09 -5.73
CA GLN A 184 35.22 0.95 -6.12
C GLN A 184 36.49 0.20 -6.46
N GLY A 185 36.70 0.05 -7.77
CA GLY A 185 37.87 -0.54 -8.35
C GLY A 185 39.10 -0.10 -7.57
N ARG A 186 39.73 -1.10 -6.97
CA ARG A 186 41.11 -1.06 -6.52
C ARG A 186 42.01 -0.92 -7.76
N GLN A 187 41.93 0.21 -8.45
CA GLN A 187 42.96 0.63 -9.38
C GLN A 187 43.86 1.59 -8.61
N GLY A 188 45.00 1.04 -8.18
CA GLY A 188 46.08 1.81 -7.64
C GLY A 188 46.52 2.87 -8.65
N ARG A 189 46.54 4.12 -8.20
CA ARG A 189 47.50 5.11 -8.68
C ARG A 189 48.01 5.85 -7.48
N GLY A 190 49.30 5.62 -7.20
CA GLY A 190 50.01 6.27 -6.11
C GLY A 190 50.02 7.79 -6.26
N GLY A 191 49.94 8.45 -5.12
CA GLY A 191 50.17 9.88 -4.95
C GLY A 191 50.44 10.14 -3.46
N PRO A 192 51.37 11.06 -3.12
CA PRO A 192 52.31 10.86 -2.03
C PRO A 192 51.77 11.22 -0.64
N GLY A 193 52.29 10.49 0.34
CA GLY A 193 51.91 10.56 1.73
C GLY A 193 52.20 11.90 2.40
N PHE A 194 51.33 12.23 3.35
CA PHE A 194 51.66 13.10 4.46
C PHE A 194 51.63 12.27 5.74
N ASP A 195 52.82 11.97 6.24
CA ASP A 195 53.06 11.56 7.61
C ASP A 195 52.57 12.67 8.56
N GLN A 196 51.48 12.43 9.28
CA GLN A 196 51.28 13.07 10.57
C GLN A 196 51.31 12.03 11.67
N ARG A 197 52.53 11.83 12.17
CA ARG A 197 52.80 11.29 13.48
C ARG A 197 52.04 12.10 14.53
N ARG A 198 51.06 11.51 15.19
CA ARG A 198 50.78 11.80 16.60
C ARG A 198 50.81 10.51 17.39
N GLN A 199 51.87 10.41 18.17
CA GLN A 199 52.07 9.41 19.21
C GLN A 199 51.03 9.64 20.31
N GLY A 200 50.33 8.58 20.70
CA GLY A 200 49.60 8.49 21.96
C GLY A 200 49.97 7.18 22.65
N PRO A 201 50.31 7.18 23.95
CA PRO A 201 50.81 6.00 24.65
C PRO A 201 49.68 5.03 24.98
N GLY A 202 50.00 3.73 24.91
CA GLY A 202 49.04 2.65 24.87
C GLY A 202 48.27 2.34 26.15
N ARG A 203 47.32 1.42 26.00
CA ARG A 203 46.79 0.58 27.09
C ARG A 203 46.65 -0.87 26.60
N PRO A 204 47.09 -1.87 27.41
CA PRO A 204 47.00 -3.29 27.06
C PRO A 204 45.56 -3.81 27.11
N GLY A 205 45.27 -4.77 26.23
CA GLY A 205 44.01 -5.49 26.18
C GLY A 205 43.75 -6.36 27.41
N PHE A 206 42.48 -6.56 27.71
CA PHE A 206 42.00 -7.66 28.52
C PHE A 206 40.99 -8.47 27.73
N ASP A 207 41.41 -9.68 27.45
CA ASP A 207 40.63 -10.82 27.00
C ASP A 207 39.82 -11.32 28.21
N GLN A 208 38.50 -11.34 28.14
CA GLN A 208 37.65 -12.08 29.07
C GLN A 208 36.54 -12.76 28.31
N GLY A 209 36.78 -14.05 28.00
CA GLY A 209 35.70 -14.98 27.73
C GLY A 209 34.79 -15.12 28.95
N ARG A 210 33.49 -15.20 28.70
CA ARG A 210 32.55 -15.83 29.64
C ARG A 210 31.52 -16.63 28.87
N GLN A 211 31.76 -17.93 28.85
CA GLN A 211 30.77 -18.97 28.65
C GLN A 211 29.79 -19.00 29.84
N GLY A 212 28.53 -19.28 29.55
CA GLY A 212 27.50 -19.72 30.50
C GLY A 212 26.19 -19.90 29.74
N ARG A 213 25.80 -21.13 29.37
CA ARG A 213 24.84 -22.00 30.11
C ARG A 213 23.64 -21.19 30.63
N GLY A 214 22.41 -21.39 30.19
CA GLY A 214 21.71 -22.65 29.95
C GLY A 214 20.67 -22.81 31.06
N GLY A 215 19.38 -22.86 30.70
CA GLY A 215 18.29 -23.11 31.65
C GLY A 215 16.90 -22.83 31.06
N PRO A 216 16.05 -23.86 30.85
CA PRO A 216 14.68 -23.74 30.35
C PRO A 216 13.66 -23.72 31.50
N GLY A 217 12.56 -22.97 31.34
CA GLY A 217 11.44 -22.95 32.29
C GLY A 217 10.12 -22.96 31.55
N PHE A 218 9.46 -24.12 31.57
CA PHE A 218 8.06 -24.30 31.20
C PHE A 218 7.16 -23.64 32.25
N ASP A 219 6.06 -23.03 31.81
CA ASP A 219 4.85 -22.95 32.65
C ASP A 219 3.58 -23.05 31.79
N GLN A 220 2.88 -24.15 31.99
CA GLN A 220 1.53 -24.44 31.50
C GLN A 220 0.50 -23.89 32.50
N ARG A 221 -0.40 -22.99 32.08
CA ARG A 221 -1.70 -22.78 32.74
C ARG A 221 -2.77 -22.54 31.68
N ARG A 222 -3.63 -23.55 31.47
CA ARG A 222 -5.01 -23.68 31.98
C ARG A 222 -5.99 -22.69 31.35
N GLN A 223 -6.74 -23.23 30.38
CA GLN A 223 -7.95 -22.66 29.80
C GLN A 223 -9.13 -22.79 30.77
N GLY A 224 -10.00 -21.79 30.79
CA GLY A 224 -11.35 -21.83 31.36
C GLY A 224 -12.39 -21.48 30.28
N PRO A 225 -13.67 -21.84 30.46
CA PRO A 225 -14.65 -21.91 29.38
C PRO A 225 -15.27 -20.54 29.08
N GLY A 226 -15.03 -20.02 27.87
CA GLY A 226 -15.65 -18.82 27.32
C GLY A 226 -16.60 -19.17 26.18
N ARG A 227 -17.77 -18.52 26.17
CA ARG A 227 -18.92 -18.71 25.27
C ARG A 227 -18.56 -18.60 23.76
N PRO A 228 -19.35 -19.20 22.84
CA PRO A 228 -19.11 -19.12 21.40
C PRO A 228 -19.41 -17.71 20.85
N GLY A 229 -18.39 -16.86 20.84
CA GLY A 229 -18.29 -15.72 19.93
C GLY A 229 -17.53 -16.14 18.68
N PHE A 230 -17.86 -15.54 17.53
CA PHE A 230 -17.30 -15.85 16.22
C PHE A 230 -15.81 -15.42 16.13
N ASP A 231 -14.91 -16.17 16.77
CA ASP A 231 -13.47 -15.87 16.82
C ASP A 231 -12.70 -16.66 15.75
N GLY A 232 -12.37 -15.96 14.65
CA GLY A 232 -11.36 -16.41 13.70
C GLY A 232 -9.96 -16.36 14.34
N GLN A 233 -9.50 -17.48 14.90
CA GLN A 233 -8.08 -17.66 15.26
C GLN A 233 -7.27 -17.97 13.98
N ARG A 234 -6.40 -17.03 13.56
CA ARG A 234 -4.97 -16.89 13.88
C ARG A 234 -4.07 -17.97 13.26
N GLN A 235 -3.31 -17.58 12.24
CA GLN A 235 -1.94 -18.06 11.96
C GLN A 235 -1.06 -16.87 11.51
N GLY A 236 -0.06 -16.49 12.34
CA GLY A 236 1.15 -15.69 12.02
C GLY A 236 1.03 -14.30 11.34
N PRO A 237 2.05 -13.42 11.40
CA PRO A 237 2.10 -12.21 10.56
C PRO A 237 2.83 -12.50 9.23
N PRO A 238 2.17 -12.48 8.06
CA PRO A 238 2.86 -12.53 6.78
C PRO A 238 3.11 -11.11 6.23
N GLY A 239 4.13 -10.99 5.39
CA GLY A 239 4.65 -9.72 4.87
C GLY A 239 3.68 -8.90 3.99
N PRO A 240 4.06 -7.66 3.66
CA PRO A 240 3.22 -6.73 2.91
C PRO A 240 3.06 -7.20 1.46
N GLY A 241 1.95 -7.87 1.19
CA GLY A 241 1.62 -8.45 -0.13
C GLY A 241 0.71 -9.70 -0.07
N GLY A 242 0.36 -10.18 1.12
CA GLY A 242 -0.43 -11.40 1.30
C GLY A 242 -1.92 -11.32 0.89
N PRO A 243 -2.57 -12.48 0.70
CA PRO A 243 -3.92 -12.67 0.13
C PRO A 243 -5.11 -12.06 0.92
N GLU A 244 -4.89 -11.29 1.98
CA GLU A 244 -5.94 -10.75 2.85
C GLU A 244 -6.76 -9.60 2.26
N ALA A 245 -6.25 -8.82 1.28
CA ALA A 245 -7.07 -7.82 0.57
C ALA A 245 -8.19 -8.47 -0.28
N ARG A 246 -8.08 -9.76 -0.61
CA ARG A 246 -9.19 -10.57 -1.17
C ARG A 246 -10.09 -11.17 -0.08
N GLY A 247 -9.64 -11.19 1.17
CA GLY A 247 -10.37 -11.67 2.33
C GLY A 247 -11.62 -10.85 2.62
N ASP A 248 -11.57 -9.53 2.41
CA ASP A 248 -12.71 -8.64 2.66
C ASP A 248 -13.88 -8.88 1.70
N GLN A 249 -13.62 -9.08 0.40
CA GLN A 249 -14.69 -9.39 -0.55
C GLN A 249 -15.33 -10.75 -0.28
N ARG A 250 -14.53 -11.78 0.04
CA ARG A 250 -15.06 -13.10 0.38
C ARG A 250 -15.86 -13.08 1.67
N THR A 251 -15.39 -12.35 2.69
CA THR A 251 -16.10 -12.18 3.96
C THR A 251 -17.40 -11.41 3.76
N GLN A 252 -17.40 -10.36 2.93
CA GLN A 252 -18.62 -9.64 2.55
C GLN A 252 -19.60 -10.54 1.80
N MET A 253 -19.13 -11.34 0.84
CA MET A 253 -19.98 -12.29 0.11
C MET A 253 -20.62 -13.31 1.05
N LEU A 254 -19.84 -13.92 1.96
CA LEU A 254 -20.37 -14.83 2.97
C LEU A 254 -21.38 -14.14 3.91
N ARG A 255 -21.11 -12.90 4.31
CA ARG A 255 -22.04 -12.12 5.13
C ARG A 255 -23.35 -11.84 4.39
N THR A 256 -23.31 -11.62 3.08
CA THR A 256 -24.51 -11.46 2.26
C THR A 256 -25.25 -12.77 2.05
N LEU A 257 -24.54 -13.90 1.88
CA LEU A 257 -25.14 -15.24 1.74
C LEU A 257 -25.99 -15.61 2.97
N PHE A 258 -25.42 -15.40 4.15
CA PHE A 258 -26.09 -15.72 5.43
C PHE A 258 -26.91 -14.56 6.00
N ARG A 259 -27.17 -13.52 5.21
CA ARG A 259 -27.99 -12.40 5.69
C ARG A 259 -29.41 -12.91 5.89
N ASP A 260 -29.97 -12.67 7.07
CA ASP A 260 -31.34 -13.07 7.43
C ASP A 260 -31.54 -14.60 7.56
N VAL A 261 -30.46 -15.40 7.50
CA VAL A 261 -30.50 -16.85 7.76
C VAL A 261 -30.18 -17.09 9.23
N ASN A 262 -31.18 -17.47 10.02
CA ASN A 262 -31.04 -17.74 11.45
C ASN A 262 -30.52 -19.16 11.70
N LEU A 263 -29.21 -19.36 11.63
CA LEU A 263 -28.58 -20.65 11.92
C LEU A 263 -28.66 -20.99 13.41
N THR A 264 -29.00 -22.25 13.73
CA THR A 264 -28.76 -22.83 15.05
C THR A 264 -27.26 -22.92 15.35
N ASP A 265 -26.90 -23.12 16.63
CA ASP A 265 -25.50 -23.26 17.03
C ASP A 265 -24.85 -24.48 16.34
N GLU A 266 -25.56 -25.60 16.24
CA GLU A 266 -25.11 -26.82 15.56
C GLU A 266 -24.89 -26.59 14.06
N GLN A 267 -25.83 -25.93 13.37
CA GLN A 267 -25.67 -25.58 11.96
C GLN A 267 -24.52 -24.61 11.73
N ARG A 268 -24.30 -23.66 12.64
CA ARG A 268 -23.19 -22.72 12.56
C ARG A 268 -21.85 -23.44 12.70
N GLU A 269 -21.73 -24.37 13.65
CA GLU A 269 -20.54 -25.18 13.82
C GLU A 269 -20.28 -26.07 12.59
N ALA A 270 -21.33 -26.74 12.08
CA ALA A 270 -21.22 -27.55 10.86
C ALA A 270 -20.78 -26.71 9.64
N ALA A 271 -21.38 -25.54 9.43
CA ALA A 271 -20.98 -24.61 8.36
C ALA A 271 -19.51 -24.15 8.50
N LEU A 272 -19.06 -23.92 9.74
CA LEU A 272 -17.66 -23.57 10.01
C LEU A 272 -16.70 -24.71 9.68
N GLU A 273 -17.05 -25.95 10.01
CA GLU A 273 -16.24 -27.13 9.68
C GLU A 273 -16.19 -27.37 8.17
N ILE A 274 -17.32 -27.27 7.45
CA ILE A 274 -17.34 -27.34 5.98
C ILE A 274 -16.40 -26.27 5.39
N GLY A 275 -16.47 -25.05 5.91
CA GLY A 275 -15.59 -23.95 5.49
C GLY A 275 -14.11 -24.19 5.80
N LYS A 276 -13.78 -24.87 6.91
CA LYS A 276 -12.39 -25.26 7.25
C LYS A 276 -11.89 -26.36 6.31
N GLN A 277 -12.71 -27.38 6.07
CA GLN A 277 -12.38 -28.48 5.17
C GLN A 277 -12.08 -27.97 3.75
N HIS A 278 -12.99 -27.16 3.19
CA HIS A 278 -12.78 -26.58 1.86
C HIS A 278 -11.51 -25.71 1.79
N ARG A 279 -11.17 -24.97 2.86
CA ARG A 279 -9.89 -24.22 2.91
C ARG A 279 -8.68 -25.16 2.91
N ALA A 280 -8.74 -26.27 3.65
CA ALA A 280 -7.67 -27.26 3.71
C ALA A 280 -7.49 -27.96 2.35
N GLU A 281 -8.58 -28.36 1.69
CA GLU A 281 -8.56 -28.95 0.35
C GLU A 281 -8.00 -27.96 -0.69
N MET A 282 -8.43 -26.70 -0.66
CA MET A 282 -7.88 -25.66 -1.53
C MET A 282 -6.40 -25.39 -1.28
N GLN A 283 -5.95 -25.48 -0.03
CA GLN A 283 -4.54 -25.33 0.30
C GLN A 283 -3.73 -26.52 -0.24
N ALA A 284 -4.19 -27.75 0.00
CA ALA A 284 -3.55 -28.96 -0.51
C ALA A 284 -3.49 -28.95 -2.05
N TRP A 285 -4.57 -28.54 -2.72
CA TRP A 285 -4.58 -28.37 -4.18
C TRP A 285 -3.56 -27.32 -4.64
N ARG A 286 -3.44 -26.18 -3.94
CA ARG A 286 -2.43 -25.17 -4.28
C ARG A 286 -1.02 -25.71 -4.12
N GLU A 287 -0.72 -26.39 -3.03
CA GLU A 287 0.61 -26.96 -2.77
C GLU A 287 0.97 -28.04 -3.80
N ALA A 288 0.01 -28.90 -4.15
CA ALA A 288 0.22 -29.95 -5.15
C ALA A 288 0.43 -29.39 -6.58
N ASN A 289 -0.23 -28.27 -6.91
CA ASN A 289 -0.22 -27.71 -8.27
C ASN A 289 0.64 -26.44 -8.41
N GLU A 290 1.27 -25.94 -7.34
CA GLU A 290 2.09 -24.72 -7.36
C GLU A 290 3.23 -24.79 -8.40
N PRO A 291 3.99 -25.90 -8.53
CA PRO A 291 5.06 -25.97 -9.53
C PRO A 291 4.52 -25.80 -10.95
N GLN A 292 3.43 -26.51 -11.29
CA GLN A 292 2.81 -26.45 -12.60
C GLN A 292 2.20 -25.06 -12.87
N LEU A 293 1.56 -24.44 -11.89
CA LEU A 293 1.05 -23.06 -12.02
C LEU A 293 2.18 -22.06 -12.25
N ARG A 294 3.33 -22.24 -11.57
CA ARG A 294 4.49 -21.36 -11.74
C ARG A 294 5.09 -21.50 -13.15
N GLU A 295 5.20 -22.73 -13.65
CA GLU A 295 5.69 -23.04 -14.99
C GLU A 295 4.76 -22.46 -16.07
N LEU A 296 3.45 -22.75 -16.00
CA LEU A 296 2.45 -22.20 -16.92
C LEU A 296 2.47 -20.66 -16.96
N MET A 297 2.65 -20.00 -15.82
CA MET A 297 2.70 -18.53 -15.76
C MET A 297 4.01 -17.96 -16.32
N ALA A 298 5.12 -18.70 -16.22
CA ALA A 298 6.38 -18.35 -16.86
C ALA A 298 6.28 -18.49 -18.38
N ASP A 299 5.80 -19.64 -18.86
CA ASP A 299 5.63 -19.89 -20.29
C ASP A 299 4.63 -18.91 -20.94
N ALA A 300 3.54 -18.57 -20.23
CA ALA A 300 2.57 -17.60 -20.73
C ALA A 300 3.15 -16.19 -20.80
N ARG A 301 4.10 -15.86 -19.92
CA ARG A 301 4.84 -14.61 -19.98
C ARG A 301 5.77 -14.61 -21.19
N ASP A 302 6.52 -15.68 -21.41
CA ASP A 302 7.46 -15.80 -22.52
C ASP A 302 6.74 -15.77 -23.88
N ALA A 303 5.63 -16.52 -24.02
CA ALA A 303 4.78 -16.47 -25.21
C ALA A 303 4.25 -15.05 -25.49
N ARG A 304 3.88 -14.30 -24.45
CA ARG A 304 3.48 -12.90 -24.59
C ARG A 304 4.63 -11.99 -25.01
N GLU A 305 5.84 -12.20 -24.48
CA GLU A 305 7.03 -11.43 -24.86
C GLU A 305 7.42 -11.67 -26.34
N LEU A 306 7.11 -12.86 -26.87
CA LEU A 306 7.30 -13.24 -28.27
C LEU A 306 6.11 -12.91 -29.20
N ASP A 307 5.00 -12.37 -28.68
CA ASP A 307 3.70 -12.20 -29.38
C ASP A 307 3.17 -13.51 -30.01
N ASP A 308 3.48 -14.67 -29.41
CA ASP A 308 2.96 -15.97 -29.83
C ASP A 308 1.57 -16.20 -29.23
N ARG A 309 0.55 -15.88 -30.02
CA ARG A 309 -0.86 -15.95 -29.60
C ARG A 309 -1.37 -17.38 -29.51
N ASP A 310 -0.89 -18.27 -30.38
CA ASP A 310 -1.36 -19.65 -30.43
C ASP A 310 -0.83 -20.42 -29.21
N GLN A 311 0.44 -20.22 -28.86
CA GLN A 311 1.02 -20.75 -27.64
C GLN A 311 0.33 -20.18 -26.39
N LEU A 312 0.11 -18.87 -26.35
CA LEU A 312 -0.61 -18.25 -25.23
C LEU A 312 -2.03 -18.82 -25.09
N GLN A 313 -2.73 -19.08 -26.19
CA GLN A 313 -4.05 -19.69 -26.17
C GLN A 313 -4.01 -21.12 -25.63
N ALA A 314 -3.02 -21.93 -26.03
CA ALA A 314 -2.83 -23.29 -25.54
C ALA A 314 -2.56 -23.30 -24.02
N LEU A 315 -1.62 -22.46 -23.56
CA LEU A 315 -1.29 -22.32 -22.13
C LEU A 315 -2.48 -21.86 -21.29
N MET A 316 -3.32 -20.96 -21.83
CA MET A 316 -4.55 -20.53 -21.14
C MET A 316 -5.61 -21.63 -21.08
N ALA A 317 -5.61 -22.59 -22.01
CA ALA A 317 -6.47 -23.77 -21.94
C ALA A 317 -5.98 -24.74 -20.86
N GLU A 318 -4.67 -25.01 -20.80
CA GLU A 318 -4.06 -25.83 -19.74
C GLU A 318 -4.27 -25.21 -18.35
N PHE A 319 -4.08 -23.89 -18.22
CA PHE A 319 -4.36 -23.17 -16.97
C PHE A 319 -5.84 -23.28 -16.56
N ARG A 320 -6.76 -23.29 -17.53
CA ARG A 320 -8.20 -23.46 -17.26
C ARG A 320 -8.50 -24.87 -16.77
N GLU A 321 -8.01 -25.90 -17.46
CA GLU A 321 -8.19 -27.30 -17.08
C GLU A 321 -7.63 -27.56 -15.67
N LEU A 322 -6.43 -27.05 -15.39
CA LEU A 322 -5.84 -27.14 -14.06
C LEU A 322 -6.75 -26.48 -13.02
N ARG A 323 -7.26 -25.28 -13.29
CA ARG A 323 -8.16 -24.56 -12.38
C ARG A 323 -9.52 -25.25 -12.21
N GLU A 324 -10.03 -25.95 -13.22
CA GLU A 324 -11.26 -26.74 -13.12
C GLU A 324 -11.10 -27.93 -12.16
N SER A 325 -9.89 -28.48 -12.02
CA SER A 325 -9.58 -29.51 -11.01
C SER A 325 -9.52 -28.99 -9.56
N ALA A 326 -9.50 -27.66 -9.36
CA ALA A 326 -9.48 -27.09 -8.02
C ALA A 326 -10.79 -27.37 -7.29
N PRO A 327 -10.76 -27.61 -5.96
CA PRO A 327 -11.97 -27.69 -5.15
C PRO A 327 -12.85 -26.46 -5.39
N GLN A 328 -14.10 -26.66 -5.78
CA GLN A 328 -14.97 -25.54 -6.12
C GLN A 328 -15.69 -25.05 -4.87
N MET A 329 -15.94 -23.74 -4.81
CA MET A 329 -16.73 -23.17 -3.71
C MET A 329 -18.16 -23.72 -3.73
N THR A 330 -18.67 -24.13 -4.90
CA THR A 330 -19.98 -24.76 -5.07
C THR A 330 -20.15 -25.98 -4.20
N ASP A 331 -19.10 -26.81 -4.07
CA ASP A 331 -19.13 -28.05 -3.30
C ASP A 331 -19.30 -27.73 -1.80
N SER A 332 -18.60 -26.69 -1.32
CA SER A 332 -18.77 -26.22 0.06
C SER A 332 -20.13 -25.58 0.32
N LEU A 333 -20.73 -24.94 -0.69
CA LEU A 333 -22.07 -24.34 -0.58
C LEU A 333 -23.15 -25.42 -0.59
N GLU A 334 -22.96 -26.51 -1.35
CA GLU A 334 -23.86 -27.68 -1.33
C GLU A 334 -23.86 -28.35 0.04
N GLY A 335 -22.69 -28.58 0.64
CA GLY A 335 -22.61 -29.09 2.01
C GLY A 335 -23.26 -28.16 3.05
N ILE A 336 -23.24 -26.84 2.83
CA ILE A 336 -23.97 -25.88 3.67
C ILE A 336 -25.48 -26.01 3.44
N ARG A 337 -25.94 -26.19 2.20
CA ARG A 337 -27.38 -26.35 1.90
C ARG A 337 -27.95 -27.60 2.57
N ASP A 338 -27.19 -28.69 2.64
CA ASP A 338 -27.61 -29.96 3.25
C ASP A 338 -27.88 -29.88 4.76
N ILE A 339 -27.33 -28.87 5.45
CA ILE A 339 -27.53 -28.68 6.90
C ILE A 339 -28.63 -27.65 7.21
N LEU A 340 -29.16 -26.93 6.22
CA LEU A 340 -30.24 -25.94 6.42
C LEU A 340 -31.61 -26.61 6.40
N ASP A 341 -32.54 -26.08 7.18
CA ASP A 341 -33.96 -26.43 7.04
C ASP A 341 -34.59 -25.76 5.80
N GLU A 342 -35.84 -26.11 5.49
CA GLU A 342 -36.53 -25.67 4.26
C GLU A 342 -36.67 -24.13 4.19
N ASP A 343 -36.98 -23.47 5.30
CA ASP A 343 -37.16 -22.01 5.36
C ASP A 343 -35.83 -21.26 5.26
N GLN A 344 -34.79 -21.77 5.95
CA GLN A 344 -33.43 -21.26 5.86
C GLN A 344 -32.85 -21.43 4.45
N LEU A 345 -33.08 -22.60 3.84
CA LEU A 345 -32.61 -22.92 2.49
C LEU A 345 -33.23 -21.98 1.45
N ALA A 346 -34.53 -21.70 1.54
CA ALA A 346 -35.19 -20.76 0.65
C ALA A 346 -34.57 -19.34 0.73
N THR A 347 -34.31 -18.87 1.95
CA THR A 347 -33.66 -17.56 2.18
C THR A 347 -32.21 -17.54 1.67
N PHE A 348 -31.47 -18.63 1.92
CA PHE A 348 -30.10 -18.79 1.46
C PHE A 348 -30.00 -18.78 -0.07
N ASP A 349 -30.89 -19.51 -0.76
CA ASP A 349 -30.93 -19.57 -2.22
C ASP A 349 -31.30 -18.22 -2.84
N GLU A 350 -32.23 -17.47 -2.22
CA GLU A 350 -32.56 -16.10 -2.65
C GLU A 350 -31.33 -15.18 -2.54
N ASN A 351 -30.56 -15.28 -1.45
CA ASN A 351 -29.33 -14.52 -1.28
C ASN A 351 -28.24 -14.92 -2.28
N LEU A 352 -28.11 -16.22 -2.56
CA LEU A 352 -27.18 -16.75 -3.56
C LEU A 352 -27.50 -16.18 -4.95
N GLU A 353 -28.77 -16.15 -5.34
CA GLU A 353 -29.21 -15.63 -6.63
C GLU A 353 -29.01 -14.11 -6.75
N LYS A 354 -29.23 -13.36 -5.65
CA LYS A 354 -28.90 -11.93 -5.57
C LYS A 354 -27.40 -11.69 -5.81
N ILE A 355 -26.54 -12.49 -5.20
CA ILE A 355 -25.08 -12.39 -5.39
C ILE A 355 -24.70 -12.75 -6.82
N ARG A 356 -25.27 -13.83 -7.37
CA ARG A 356 -25.06 -14.24 -8.77
C ARG A 356 -25.43 -13.12 -9.73
N SER A 357 -26.60 -12.52 -9.55
CA SER A 357 -27.07 -11.37 -10.33
C SER A 357 -26.14 -10.15 -10.21
N GLN A 358 -25.63 -9.86 -9.01
CA GLN A 358 -24.67 -8.76 -8.82
C GLN A 358 -23.33 -9.03 -9.51
N ILE A 359 -22.84 -10.27 -9.46
CA ILE A 359 -21.63 -10.69 -10.13
C ILE A 359 -21.81 -10.60 -11.65
N GLU A 360 -22.93 -11.11 -12.18
CA GLU A 360 -23.27 -11.04 -13.61
C GLU A 360 -23.36 -9.59 -14.11
N ARG A 361 -23.97 -8.69 -13.33
CA ARG A 361 -24.00 -7.25 -13.66
C ARG A 361 -22.63 -6.57 -13.65
N ARG A 362 -21.68 -7.08 -12.84
CA ARG A 362 -20.31 -6.53 -12.74
C ARG A 362 -19.37 -7.11 -13.79
N MET A 363 -19.63 -8.34 -14.25
CA MET A 363 -18.85 -8.94 -15.31
C MET A 363 -19.28 -8.32 -16.64
N PRO A 364 -18.36 -7.69 -17.39
CA PRO A 364 -18.70 -7.16 -18.71
C PRO A 364 -19.19 -8.31 -19.58
N GLN A 365 -20.39 -8.19 -20.15
CA GLN A 365 -20.95 -9.26 -20.96
C GLN A 365 -20.02 -9.54 -22.16
N PRO A 366 -19.70 -10.82 -22.45
CA PRO A 366 -18.90 -11.19 -23.61
C PRO A 366 -19.61 -10.76 -24.90
N GLY A 367 -19.26 -9.59 -25.43
CA GLY A 367 -19.94 -8.98 -26.58
C GLY A 367 -20.22 -7.50 -26.41
N GLU A 368 -20.42 -7.04 -25.17
CA GLU A 368 -20.34 -5.62 -24.81
C GLU A 368 -18.87 -5.20 -24.69
N ARG A 369 -18.09 -5.44 -25.76
CA ARG A 369 -16.90 -4.63 -26.00
C ARG A 369 -17.41 -3.21 -25.96
N ARG A 370 -16.99 -2.44 -24.93
CA ARG A 370 -17.17 -0.98 -24.81
C ARG A 370 -17.36 -0.44 -26.22
N GLY A 371 -18.61 -0.19 -26.60
CA GLY A 371 -18.94 0.21 -27.97
C GLY A 371 -17.97 1.31 -28.36
N PRO A 372 -17.41 1.29 -29.59
CA PRO A 372 -16.25 2.07 -29.99
C PRO A 372 -16.33 3.42 -29.31
N GLY A 373 -15.51 3.58 -28.27
CA GLY A 373 -15.67 4.67 -27.32
C GLY A 373 -15.73 5.97 -28.08
N ARG A 374 -16.43 6.95 -27.50
CA ARG A 374 -16.54 8.37 -27.90
C ARG A 374 -15.28 9.02 -28.52
N ASP A 375 -14.12 8.38 -28.42
CA ASP A 375 -12.88 8.69 -29.14
C ASP A 375 -12.98 8.52 -30.67
N ALA A 376 -13.92 7.73 -31.19
CA ALA A 376 -14.17 7.65 -32.64
C ALA A 376 -14.82 8.92 -33.24
N GLN A 377 -15.34 9.82 -32.38
CA GLN A 377 -15.87 11.13 -32.77
C GLN A 377 -14.97 12.30 -32.36
N ARG A 378 -13.73 12.07 -31.93
CA ARG A 378 -12.76 13.17 -31.96
C ARG A 378 -12.37 13.39 -33.43
N PRO A 379 -12.75 14.52 -34.05
CA PRO A 379 -12.29 14.83 -35.41
C PRO A 379 -10.77 14.76 -35.39
N ARG A 380 -10.20 13.87 -36.20
CA ARG A 380 -8.76 13.88 -36.46
C ARG A 380 -8.48 15.27 -37.02
N GLY A 381 -7.83 16.11 -36.21
CA GLY A 381 -7.36 17.41 -36.66
C GLY A 381 -6.57 17.24 -37.97
N PRO A 382 -6.60 18.24 -38.86
CA PRO A 382 -5.96 18.16 -40.16
C PRO A 382 -4.51 17.74 -39.98
N ARG A 383 -4.18 16.60 -40.56
CA ARG A 383 -2.82 16.08 -40.62
C ARG A 383 -2.03 17.11 -41.41
N SER A 384 -1.26 17.95 -40.73
CA SER A 384 -0.36 18.91 -41.34
C SER A 384 0.51 18.15 -42.33
N GLN A 385 0.19 18.29 -43.62
CA GLN A 385 1.07 17.86 -44.69
C GLN A 385 2.30 18.76 -44.56
N ALA A 386 3.40 18.16 -44.13
CA ALA A 386 4.70 18.80 -44.20
C ALA A 386 4.92 19.25 -45.66
N ALA A 387 5.06 20.55 -45.84
CA ALA A 387 5.43 21.14 -47.10
C ALA A 387 6.82 20.60 -47.51
N PRO A 388 7.06 20.27 -48.79
CA PRO A 388 8.39 19.93 -49.25
C PRO A 388 9.30 21.16 -49.15
N GLU A 389 10.39 21.03 -48.41
CA GLU A 389 11.47 22.01 -48.35
C GLU A 389 12.02 22.22 -49.77
N GLN A 390 11.80 23.41 -50.32
CA GLN A 390 12.49 23.86 -51.51
C GLN A 390 13.91 24.25 -51.15
N SER A 391 14.86 23.37 -51.46
CA SER A 391 16.29 23.65 -51.50
C SER A 391 16.59 24.61 -52.66
N GLY A 392 16.55 25.92 -52.40
CA GLY A 392 17.04 26.96 -53.29
C GLY A 392 18.51 27.26 -53.02
N THR A 393 19.42 26.68 -53.79
CA THR A 393 20.82 27.07 -53.88
C THR A 393 20.96 28.29 -54.79
N THR A 394 21.31 29.45 -54.24
CA THR A 394 21.86 30.58 -55.00
C THR A 394 23.31 30.80 -54.60
N SER A 395 24.22 30.13 -55.31
CA SER A 395 25.63 30.51 -55.35
C SER A 395 25.77 31.68 -56.32
N ALA A 396 26.01 32.87 -55.78
CA ALA A 396 26.37 34.05 -56.56
C ALA A 396 27.86 33.96 -56.96
N GLU A 397 28.06 34.00 -58.27
CA GLU A 397 29.34 34.20 -58.97
C GLU A 397 30.12 35.38 -58.38
N LYS A 398 31.36 35.13 -57.97
CA LYS A 398 32.39 36.16 -57.91
C LYS A 398 33.17 36.13 -59.21
N SER A 399 32.90 37.13 -60.03
CA SER A 399 33.74 37.64 -61.11
C SER A 399 35.21 37.71 -60.66
N SER A 400 36.08 37.00 -61.39
CA SER A 400 37.53 37.16 -61.31
C SER A 400 38.01 37.57 -62.69
N THR A 401 38.59 38.76 -62.70
CA THR A 401 39.12 39.53 -63.83
C THR A 401 40.18 38.74 -64.59
N GLU A 402 39.96 38.63 -65.90
CA GLU A 402 40.93 38.15 -66.89
C GLU A 402 42.07 39.18 -67.06
N ASP A 403 43.29 38.75 -66.74
CA ASP A 403 44.53 39.38 -67.18
C ASP A 403 44.71 39.16 -68.69
N GLN A 404 44.70 40.24 -69.46
CA GLN A 404 45.28 40.29 -70.80
C GLN A 404 46.60 41.06 -70.74
N LEU A 405 47.71 40.33 -70.89
CA LEU A 405 49.00 40.87 -71.31
C LEU A 405 49.60 39.87 -72.30
N ASP A 406 49.53 40.21 -73.59
CA ASP A 406 50.36 39.62 -74.63
C ASP A 406 51.25 40.73 -75.24
N LEU A 407 52.54 40.41 -75.29
CA LEU A 407 53.62 40.81 -76.20
C LEU A 407 53.56 42.16 -76.94
#